data_AF-A0A2A7GYA2-F1
#
_entry.id   AF-A0A2A7GYA2-F1
#
_cell.length_a   1.000
_cell.length_b   1.000
_cell.length_c   1.000
_cell.angle_alpha   90.00
_cell.angle_beta   90.00
_cell.angle_gamma   90.00
#
_symmetry.space_group_name_H-M   'P 1'
#
loop_
_entity.id
_entity.type
_entity.pdbx_description
1 polymer ?
#
loop_
_entity_poly.entity_id
_entity_poly.type
_entity_poly.pdbx_seq_one_letter_code
_entity_poly.pdbx_strand_id
1 'polypeptide(L)'
;MKLVIDAGHGGYDSGGVGNSLVEKDLTLQIAKRVRDILLANYTITIKMTRDSDIFISLSERANIANSFGADFFISFHINSGGGTGFESYIYNGLSDSSSAASKQQKMHTAVKSVLTKYGLRDRGAKKANYAVLRETAMDALLTETAFIDTTFDANLLKNQQFIEDLCQAYVSGITTILGLASNPLPPIQPNPQPQTKGVAYIRGKDVNLRSGPSTSSSVIRKLNAPESYVVYQESNGWLDLGAGQWIYNDPSYIDYVKYGNSDGGPIGVAYIQGTNVNLRSGPSTSSSVIRKLNPPEAYLVYINQNGWLNLGGSQWIYYDPSYIKYDKY
;
A
#
# COMPACT_ATOMS: atom_id res chain seq x y z
N MET A 1 -17.00 12.78 6.12
CA MET A 1 -16.13 13.14 4.97
C MET A 1 -16.23 12.07 3.91
N LYS A 2 -16.53 12.49 2.68
CA LYS A 2 -16.63 11.69 1.46
C LYS A 2 -15.47 12.01 0.55
N LEU A 3 -14.65 11.02 0.26
CA LEU A 3 -13.49 11.15 -0.63
C LEU A 3 -13.72 10.33 -1.89
N VAL A 4 -13.37 10.90 -3.04
CA VAL A 4 -13.21 10.13 -4.26
C VAL A 4 -11.73 10.02 -4.60
N ILE A 5 -11.29 8.78 -4.79
CA ILE A 5 -9.94 8.47 -5.25
C ILE A 5 -10.04 7.99 -6.69
N ASP A 6 -9.39 8.71 -7.59
CA ASP A 6 -9.30 8.38 -9.00
C ASP A 6 -7.95 7.75 -9.32
N ALA A 7 -7.99 6.53 -9.88
CA ALA A 7 -6.82 5.89 -10.45
C ALA A 7 -6.79 6.21 -11.95
N GLY A 8 -5.84 7.04 -12.39
CA GLY A 8 -5.72 7.47 -13.80
C GLY A 8 -5.72 6.30 -14.78
N HIS A 9 -6.20 6.52 -16.01
CA HIS A 9 -6.22 5.52 -17.10
C HIS A 9 -7.02 4.25 -16.75
N GLY A 10 -6.75 3.13 -17.43
CA GLY A 10 -7.38 1.82 -17.20
C GLY A 10 -7.97 1.19 -18.47
N GLY A 11 -8.09 -0.14 -18.47
CA GLY A 11 -8.57 -0.90 -19.62
C GLY A 11 -7.63 -0.75 -20.81
N TYR A 12 -8.18 -0.29 -21.94
CA TYR A 12 -7.41 -0.07 -23.17
C TYR A 12 -6.50 1.16 -23.12
N ASP A 13 -6.73 2.09 -22.18
CA ASP A 13 -5.88 3.24 -21.95
C ASP A 13 -4.79 2.86 -20.95
N SER A 14 -3.55 2.68 -21.43
CA SER A 14 -2.41 2.31 -20.60
C SER A 14 -1.85 3.47 -19.78
N GLY A 15 -2.14 4.70 -20.18
CA GLY A 15 -1.30 5.85 -19.84
C GLY A 15 0.13 5.70 -20.37
N GLY A 16 1.08 6.33 -19.70
CA GLY A 16 2.51 6.20 -19.96
C GLY A 16 3.01 4.76 -19.84
N VAL A 17 3.91 4.38 -20.74
CA VAL A 17 4.59 3.07 -20.73
C VAL A 17 6.08 3.30 -20.89
N GLY A 18 6.87 2.74 -19.99
CA GLY A 18 8.31 2.90 -19.99
C GLY A 18 8.97 2.02 -18.95
N ASN A 19 10.22 1.62 -19.18
CA ASN A 19 11.00 0.86 -18.20
C ASN A 19 10.30 -0.40 -17.64
N SER A 20 9.50 -1.10 -18.47
CA SER A 20 8.67 -2.25 -18.08
C SER A 20 7.58 -1.95 -17.04
N LEU A 21 7.18 -0.70 -16.91
CA LEU A 21 6.08 -0.22 -16.09
C LEU A 21 4.95 0.29 -16.98
N VAL A 22 3.72 0.21 -16.46
CA VAL A 22 2.51 0.71 -17.10
C VAL A 22 1.79 1.60 -16.10
N GLU A 23 1.48 2.84 -16.49
CA GLU A 23 0.92 3.85 -15.59
C GLU A 23 -0.40 3.39 -14.96
N LYS A 24 -1.32 2.81 -15.74
CA LYS A 24 -2.62 2.34 -15.22
C LYS A 24 -2.51 1.32 -14.06
N ASP A 25 -1.42 0.54 -14.02
CA ASP A 25 -1.20 -0.47 -12.97
C ASP A 25 -0.67 0.19 -11.69
N LEU A 26 0.29 1.11 -11.83
CA LEU A 26 0.86 1.88 -10.72
C LEU A 26 -0.18 2.79 -10.07
N THR A 27 -0.98 3.49 -10.88
CA THR A 27 -2.05 4.37 -10.37
C THR A 27 -3.11 3.58 -9.62
N LEU A 28 -3.48 2.37 -10.09
CA LEU A 28 -4.42 1.49 -9.37
C LEU A 28 -3.81 0.97 -8.07
N GLN A 29 -2.53 0.59 -8.09
CA GLN A 29 -1.80 0.13 -6.90
C GLN A 29 -1.78 1.21 -5.81
N ILE A 30 -1.36 2.43 -6.17
CA ILE A 30 -1.29 3.58 -5.25
C ILE A 30 -2.69 3.93 -4.73
N ALA A 31 -3.68 4.05 -5.61
CA ALA A 31 -5.04 4.41 -5.25
C ALA A 31 -5.68 3.41 -4.25
N LYS A 32 -5.53 2.11 -4.51
CA LYS A 32 -6.00 1.06 -3.59
C LYS A 32 -5.27 1.12 -2.26
N ARG A 33 -3.95 1.29 -2.28
CA ARG A 33 -3.17 1.32 -1.04
C ARG A 33 -3.54 2.51 -0.16
N VAL A 34 -3.69 3.70 -0.75
CA VAL A 34 -4.17 4.91 -0.06
C VAL A 34 -5.57 4.70 0.52
N ARG A 35 -6.51 4.14 -0.27
CA ARG A 35 -7.86 3.78 0.21
C ARG A 35 -7.78 2.86 1.43
N ASP A 36 -7.00 1.78 1.35
CA ASP A 36 -6.96 0.75 2.39
C ASP A 36 -6.39 1.30 3.70
N ILE A 37 -5.35 2.13 3.62
CA ILE A 37 -4.80 2.81 4.80
C ILE A 37 -5.84 3.77 5.40
N LEU A 38 -6.55 4.54 4.57
CA LEU A 38 -7.58 5.48 5.06
C LEU A 38 -8.73 4.75 5.75
N LEU A 39 -9.28 3.71 5.11
CA LEU A 39 -10.39 2.91 5.66
C LEU A 39 -10.01 2.18 6.95
N ALA A 40 -8.74 1.77 7.08
CA ALA A 40 -8.27 1.10 8.29
C ALA A 40 -8.10 2.03 9.50
N ASN A 41 -7.84 3.32 9.28
CA ASN A 41 -7.37 4.23 10.35
C ASN A 41 -8.29 5.43 10.63
N TYR A 42 -9.23 5.73 9.73
CA TYR A 42 -10.03 6.95 9.80
C TYR A 42 -11.51 6.67 9.49
N THR A 43 -12.40 7.42 10.15
CA THR A 43 -13.82 7.44 9.79
C THR A 43 -14.02 8.29 8.53
N ILE A 44 -14.05 7.62 7.38
CA ILE A 44 -14.21 8.24 6.07
C ILE A 44 -15.00 7.35 5.12
N THR A 45 -15.82 7.92 4.25
CA THR A 45 -16.49 7.19 3.17
C THR A 45 -15.72 7.42 1.87
N ILE A 46 -15.24 6.34 1.25
CA ILE A 46 -14.42 6.44 0.02
C ILE A 46 -15.15 5.79 -1.14
N LYS A 47 -15.11 6.45 -2.30
CA LYS A 47 -15.47 5.86 -3.59
C LYS A 47 -14.25 5.89 -4.52
N MET A 48 -13.96 4.79 -5.19
CA MET A 48 -12.97 4.78 -6.27
C MET A 48 -13.67 4.97 -7.62
N THR A 49 -13.05 5.69 -8.56
CA THR A 49 -13.55 5.75 -9.95
C THR A 49 -13.41 4.39 -10.65
N ARG A 50 -12.36 3.65 -10.34
CA ARG A 50 -12.16 2.24 -10.67
C ARG A 50 -11.38 1.52 -9.57
N ASP A 51 -11.71 0.26 -9.33
CA ASP A 51 -11.01 -0.65 -8.42
C ASP A 51 -10.48 -1.91 -9.15
N SER A 52 -10.56 -1.90 -10.48
CA SER A 52 -10.08 -2.94 -11.39
C SER A 52 -9.50 -2.30 -12.66
N ASP A 53 -8.95 -3.12 -13.56
CA ASP A 53 -8.40 -2.66 -14.84
C ASP A 53 -9.51 -2.44 -15.88
N ILE A 54 -10.28 -1.38 -15.69
CA ILE A 54 -11.36 -0.96 -16.58
C ILE A 54 -11.14 0.47 -17.05
N PHE A 55 -11.57 0.77 -18.28
CA PHE A 55 -11.56 2.12 -18.79
C PHE A 55 -12.75 2.91 -18.24
N ILE A 56 -12.46 4.12 -17.72
CA ILE A 56 -13.48 5.11 -17.35
C ILE A 56 -13.10 6.43 -18.04
N SER A 57 -14.05 7.02 -18.75
CA SER A 57 -13.82 8.30 -19.44
C SER A 57 -13.62 9.46 -18.44
N LEU A 58 -12.97 10.53 -18.88
CA LEU A 58 -12.67 11.67 -17.99
C LEU A 58 -13.93 12.29 -17.38
N SER A 59 -14.99 12.50 -18.19
CA SER A 59 -16.25 13.05 -17.69
C SER A 59 -16.97 12.07 -16.76
N GLU A 60 -16.86 10.76 -16.98
CA GLU A 60 -17.46 9.79 -16.06
C GLU A 60 -16.76 9.78 -14.70
N ARG A 61 -15.43 9.95 -14.65
CA ARG A 61 -14.70 10.12 -13.37
C ARG A 61 -15.23 11.30 -12.57
N ALA A 62 -15.47 12.43 -13.24
CA ALA A 62 -16.07 13.61 -12.61
C ALA A 62 -17.51 13.36 -12.18
N ASN A 63 -18.32 12.71 -13.02
CA ASN A 63 -19.72 12.35 -12.70
C ASN A 63 -19.83 11.44 -11.47
N ILE A 64 -18.94 10.45 -11.34
CA ILE A 64 -18.86 9.58 -10.17
C ILE A 64 -18.67 10.43 -8.90
N ALA A 65 -17.76 11.41 -8.95
CA ALA A 65 -17.46 12.26 -7.81
C ALA A 65 -18.61 13.23 -7.47
N ASN A 66 -19.18 13.85 -8.50
CA ASN A 66 -20.29 14.78 -8.37
C ASN A 66 -21.54 14.08 -7.81
N SER A 67 -21.90 12.91 -8.38
CA SER A 67 -23.07 12.12 -7.96
C SER A 67 -22.91 11.55 -6.55
N PHE A 68 -21.68 11.24 -6.13
CA PHE A 68 -21.40 10.81 -4.77
C PHE A 68 -21.51 11.95 -3.75
N GLY A 69 -21.43 13.19 -4.21
CA GLY A 69 -21.33 14.38 -3.37
C GLY A 69 -20.04 14.37 -2.56
N ALA A 70 -18.90 14.17 -3.22
CA ALA A 70 -17.60 14.12 -2.55
C ALA A 70 -17.21 15.49 -1.96
N ASP A 71 -16.57 15.48 -0.80
CA ASP A 71 -15.98 16.66 -0.15
C ASP A 71 -14.60 17.00 -0.74
N PHE A 72 -13.92 16.00 -1.32
CA PHE A 72 -12.63 16.13 -1.98
C PHE A 72 -12.44 15.05 -3.05
N PHE A 73 -11.78 15.41 -4.13
CA PHE A 73 -11.38 14.51 -5.21
C PHE A 73 -9.86 14.51 -5.37
N ILE A 74 -9.25 13.33 -5.46
CA ILE A 74 -7.83 13.19 -5.77
C ILE A 74 -7.61 12.17 -6.89
N SER A 75 -6.84 12.54 -7.90
CA SER A 75 -6.45 11.68 -9.00
C SER A 75 -4.94 11.40 -8.98
N PHE A 76 -4.58 10.12 -9.10
CA PHE A 76 -3.19 9.68 -9.13
C PHE A 76 -2.78 9.32 -10.56
N HIS A 77 -1.65 9.89 -10.99
CA HIS A 77 -1.02 9.72 -12.29
C HIS A 77 0.50 9.56 -12.16
N ILE A 78 1.14 9.03 -13.20
CA ILE A 78 2.60 8.90 -13.31
C ILE A 78 3.03 9.63 -14.58
N ASN A 79 4.01 10.53 -14.46
CA ASN A 79 4.38 11.39 -15.58
C ASN A 79 5.17 10.64 -16.66
N SER A 80 5.32 11.28 -17.83
CA SER A 80 6.21 10.85 -18.91
C SER A 80 6.72 12.07 -19.71
N GLY A 81 7.64 11.87 -20.65
CA GLY A 81 8.22 12.92 -21.49
C GLY A 81 9.64 13.33 -21.08
N GLY A 82 10.41 12.44 -20.45
CA GLY A 82 11.85 12.65 -20.17
C GLY A 82 12.18 13.61 -19.02
N GLY A 83 11.23 13.84 -18.10
CA GLY A 83 11.44 14.63 -16.88
C GLY A 83 11.85 13.79 -15.66
N THR A 84 11.97 14.43 -14.50
CA THR A 84 12.13 13.74 -13.20
C THR A 84 11.41 14.53 -12.12
N GLY A 85 10.75 13.84 -11.19
CA GLY A 85 10.19 14.45 -9.99
C GLY A 85 8.68 14.35 -9.82
N PHE A 86 8.19 14.93 -8.73
CA PHE A 86 6.78 15.03 -8.35
C PHE A 86 6.21 16.40 -8.70
N GLU A 87 5.00 16.44 -9.25
CA GLU A 87 4.19 17.66 -9.36
C GLU A 87 2.73 17.38 -9.06
N SER A 88 1.98 18.45 -8.78
CA SER A 88 0.55 18.36 -8.61
C SER A 88 -0.17 19.47 -9.35
N TYR A 89 -1.45 19.26 -9.64
CA TYR A 89 -2.27 20.14 -10.44
C TYR A 89 -3.63 20.39 -9.79
N ILE A 90 -4.05 21.66 -9.81
CA ILE A 90 -5.45 22.08 -9.64
C ILE A 90 -5.94 22.73 -10.94
N TYR A 91 -7.25 22.99 -11.05
CA TYR A 91 -7.81 23.64 -12.22
C TYR A 91 -7.22 25.05 -12.41
N ASN A 92 -6.80 25.38 -13.64
CA ASN A 92 -6.17 26.65 -13.95
C ASN A 92 -7.09 27.88 -13.91
N GLY A 93 -8.41 27.70 -13.89
CA GLY A 93 -9.36 28.79 -13.66
C GLY A 93 -9.46 29.26 -12.20
N LEU A 94 -8.82 28.58 -11.25
CA LEU A 94 -8.86 28.92 -9.82
C LEU A 94 -7.85 30.01 -9.45
N SER A 95 -8.17 30.84 -8.46
CA SER A 95 -7.21 31.80 -7.89
C SER A 95 -6.10 31.08 -7.09
N ASP A 96 -4.96 31.73 -6.91
CA ASP A 96 -3.87 31.22 -6.05
C ASP A 96 -4.25 31.18 -4.56
N SER A 97 -5.30 31.92 -4.18
CA SER A 97 -5.87 31.94 -2.82
C SER A 97 -7.05 30.99 -2.62
N SER A 98 -7.39 30.17 -3.62
CA SER A 98 -8.51 29.24 -3.56
C SER A 98 -8.33 28.15 -2.49
N SER A 99 -9.44 27.55 -2.04
CA SER A 99 -9.44 26.38 -1.15
C SER A 99 -8.63 25.22 -1.74
N ALA A 100 -8.78 24.95 -3.04
CA ALA A 100 -7.98 23.95 -3.75
C ALA A 100 -6.48 24.25 -3.70
N ALA A 101 -6.06 25.51 -3.87
CA ALA A 101 -4.65 25.90 -3.76
C ALA A 101 -4.09 25.64 -2.35
N SER A 102 -4.85 25.96 -1.30
CA SER A 102 -4.46 25.61 0.07
C SER A 102 -4.33 24.09 0.28
N LYS A 103 -5.27 23.30 -0.24
CA LYS A 103 -5.24 21.84 -0.18
C LYS A 103 -4.04 21.25 -0.95
N GLN A 104 -3.72 21.80 -2.11
CA GLN A 104 -2.54 21.43 -2.90
C GLN A 104 -1.24 21.64 -2.11
N GLN A 105 -1.09 22.77 -1.40
CA GLN A 105 0.09 23.03 -0.57
C GLN A 105 0.21 22.06 0.61
N LYS A 106 -0.91 21.66 1.23
CA LYS A 106 -0.93 20.62 2.26
C LYS A 106 -0.42 19.29 1.71
N MET A 107 -0.81 18.95 0.49
CA MET A 107 -0.33 17.73 -0.16
C MET A 107 1.18 17.78 -0.43
N HIS A 108 1.69 18.87 -1.02
CA HIS A 108 3.14 19.07 -1.20
C HIS A 108 3.90 18.96 0.11
N THR A 109 3.39 19.59 1.18
CA THR A 109 3.99 19.50 2.51
C THR A 109 4.10 18.06 2.99
N ALA A 110 3.06 17.25 2.79
CA ALA A 110 3.02 15.86 3.23
C ALA A 110 4.02 14.98 2.47
N VAL A 111 4.13 15.14 1.14
CA VAL A 111 5.03 14.31 0.32
C VAL A 111 6.50 14.75 0.38
N LYS A 112 6.78 15.99 0.77
CA LYS A 112 8.13 16.58 0.77
C LYS A 112 9.17 15.74 1.51
N SER A 113 8.81 15.10 2.62
CA SER A 113 9.74 14.24 3.38
C SER A 113 10.15 13.01 2.59
N VAL A 114 9.22 12.39 1.86
CA VAL A 114 9.48 11.26 0.97
C VAL A 114 10.33 11.69 -0.22
N LEU A 115 9.99 12.82 -0.86
CA LEU A 115 10.78 13.37 -1.96
C LEU A 115 12.24 13.58 -1.55
N THR A 116 12.45 14.21 -0.38
CA THR A 116 13.79 14.44 0.19
C THR A 116 14.51 13.13 0.48
N LYS A 117 13.83 12.16 1.13
CA LYS A 117 14.39 10.87 1.51
C LYS A 117 14.92 10.07 0.30
N TYR A 118 14.21 10.15 -0.82
CA TYR A 118 14.53 9.38 -2.03
C TYR A 118 15.24 10.19 -3.11
N GLY A 119 15.57 11.46 -2.84
CA GLY A 119 16.23 12.34 -3.82
C GLY A 119 15.36 12.66 -5.04
N LEU A 120 14.03 12.53 -4.93
CA LEU A 120 13.10 12.83 -6.01
C LEU A 120 12.83 14.34 -6.05
N ARG A 121 12.96 14.95 -7.24
CA ARG A 121 12.79 16.40 -7.41
C ARG A 121 11.34 16.82 -7.11
N ASP A 122 11.14 17.87 -6.32
CA ASP A 122 9.85 18.58 -6.27
C ASP A 122 9.79 19.57 -7.44
N ARG A 123 8.83 19.38 -8.35
CA ARG A 123 8.58 20.24 -9.52
C ARG A 123 7.47 21.26 -9.26
N GLY A 124 6.91 21.27 -8.05
CA GLY A 124 6.02 22.29 -7.54
C GLY A 124 4.53 22.05 -7.82
N ALA A 125 3.74 22.89 -7.14
CA ALA A 125 2.31 23.00 -7.31
C ALA A 125 1.99 23.79 -8.58
N LYS A 126 1.22 23.19 -9.48
CA LYS A 126 0.89 23.73 -10.80
C LYS A 126 -0.62 23.80 -11.02
N LYS A 127 -0.97 24.39 -12.17
CA LYS A 127 -2.33 24.58 -12.65
C LYS A 127 -2.45 24.08 -14.07
N ALA A 128 -3.52 23.34 -14.38
CA ALA A 128 -3.79 22.83 -15.72
C ALA A 128 -5.30 22.72 -16.00
N ASN A 129 -5.66 22.62 -17.28
CA ASN A 129 -7.05 22.48 -17.72
C ASN A 129 -7.47 21.00 -17.88
N TYR A 130 -7.18 20.16 -16.89
CA TYR A 130 -7.56 18.74 -16.93
C TYR A 130 -9.05 18.58 -16.66
N ALA A 131 -9.72 17.74 -17.46
CA ALA A 131 -11.17 17.57 -17.39
C ALA A 131 -11.64 17.12 -16.00
N VAL A 132 -10.96 16.16 -15.37
CA VAL A 132 -11.31 15.71 -14.01
C VAL A 132 -11.16 16.79 -12.93
N LEU A 133 -10.34 17.82 -13.15
CA LEU A 133 -10.19 18.96 -12.24
C LEU A 133 -11.20 20.07 -12.53
N ARG A 134 -11.58 20.24 -13.80
CA ARG A 134 -12.51 21.26 -14.26
C ARG A 134 -13.98 20.87 -14.05
N GLU A 135 -14.30 19.59 -14.24
CA GLU A 135 -15.68 19.07 -14.30
C GLU A 135 -16.17 18.52 -12.95
N THR A 136 -15.28 18.40 -11.96
CA THR A 136 -15.66 18.08 -10.59
C THR A 136 -16.17 19.32 -9.85
N ALA A 137 -17.22 19.15 -9.05
CA ALA A 137 -17.90 20.24 -8.35
C ALA A 137 -17.24 20.62 -7.01
N MET A 138 -16.38 19.75 -6.47
CA MET A 138 -15.65 19.93 -5.22
C MET A 138 -14.18 20.27 -5.51
N ASP A 139 -13.42 20.68 -4.48
CA ASP A 139 -11.98 20.86 -4.65
C ASP A 139 -11.33 19.54 -5.12
N ALA A 140 -10.52 19.65 -6.17
CA ALA A 140 -9.89 18.51 -6.82
C ALA A 140 -8.38 18.72 -6.96
N LEU A 141 -7.63 17.63 -6.82
CA LEU A 141 -6.18 17.59 -7.01
C LEU A 141 -5.82 16.42 -7.94
N LEU A 142 -4.87 16.64 -8.85
CA LEU A 142 -4.21 15.58 -9.59
C LEU A 142 -2.74 15.57 -9.22
N THR A 143 -2.14 14.40 -9.03
CA THR A 143 -0.70 14.29 -8.78
C THR A 143 -0.03 13.49 -9.87
N GLU A 144 1.09 14.00 -10.36
CA GLU A 144 2.01 13.29 -11.24
C GLU A 144 3.19 12.80 -10.40
N THR A 145 3.19 11.50 -10.09
CA THR A 145 4.23 10.89 -9.27
C THR A 145 5.38 10.39 -10.12
N ALA A 146 6.51 11.10 -10.11
CA ALA A 146 7.71 10.67 -10.82
C ALA A 146 7.47 10.52 -12.34
N PHE A 147 8.48 10.10 -13.08
CA PHE A 147 8.42 9.89 -14.53
C PHE A 147 8.66 8.43 -14.90
N ILE A 148 7.70 7.79 -15.56
CA ILE A 148 7.75 6.36 -15.89
C ILE A 148 8.86 6.01 -16.90
N ASP A 149 9.24 6.96 -17.74
CA ASP A 149 10.21 6.83 -18.82
C ASP A 149 11.64 7.24 -18.42
N THR A 150 11.82 7.82 -17.23
CA THR A 150 13.13 8.18 -16.69
C THR A 150 13.66 7.11 -15.74
N THR A 151 14.85 6.57 -16.02
CA THR A 151 15.41 5.42 -15.28
C THR A 151 15.48 5.61 -13.76
N PHE A 152 15.87 6.79 -13.29
CA PHE A 152 15.95 7.08 -11.85
C PHE A 152 14.57 6.96 -11.18
N ASP A 153 13.60 7.70 -11.69
CA ASP A 153 12.20 7.70 -11.26
C ASP A 153 11.57 6.29 -11.37
N ALA A 154 11.77 5.60 -12.49
CA ALA A 154 11.27 4.24 -12.71
C ALA A 154 11.83 3.22 -11.70
N ASN A 155 13.08 3.37 -11.27
CA ASN A 155 13.66 2.54 -10.21
C ASN A 155 13.00 2.80 -8.85
N LEU A 156 12.60 4.04 -8.56
CA LEU A 156 11.80 4.35 -7.37
C LEU A 156 10.40 3.76 -7.49
N LEU A 157 9.74 3.88 -8.64
CA LEU A 157 8.41 3.30 -8.88
C LEU A 157 8.38 1.76 -8.75
N LYS A 158 9.51 1.08 -9.01
CA LYS A 158 9.67 -0.37 -8.77
C LYS A 158 9.97 -0.71 -7.30
N ASN A 159 10.36 0.27 -6.49
CA ASN A 159 10.74 0.07 -5.10
C ASN A 159 9.49 0.09 -4.21
N GLN A 160 9.15 -1.07 -3.65
CA GLN A 160 7.98 -1.24 -2.80
C GLN A 160 7.98 -0.32 -1.56
N GLN A 161 9.14 -0.06 -0.95
CA GLN A 161 9.22 0.84 0.21
C GLN A 161 8.98 2.30 -0.19
N PHE A 162 9.44 2.71 -1.37
CA PHE A 162 9.13 4.05 -1.90
C PHE A 162 7.63 4.21 -2.11
N ILE A 163 6.97 3.23 -2.75
CA ILE A 163 5.52 3.25 -2.97
C ILE A 163 4.76 3.30 -1.64
N GLU A 164 5.17 2.51 -0.64
CA GLU A 164 4.53 2.53 0.68
C GLU A 164 4.70 3.89 1.38
N ASP A 165 5.92 4.42 1.45
CA ASP A 165 6.19 5.72 2.07
C ASP A 165 5.41 6.85 1.38
N LEU A 166 5.32 6.80 0.05
CA LEU A 166 4.54 7.74 -0.73
C LEU A 166 3.04 7.62 -0.42
N CYS A 167 2.50 6.41 -0.33
CA CYS A 167 1.09 6.19 0.03
C CYS A 167 0.79 6.73 1.44
N GLN A 168 1.68 6.51 2.42
CA GLN A 168 1.55 7.08 3.76
C GLN A 168 1.57 8.63 3.73
N ALA A 169 2.42 9.22 2.89
CA ALA A 169 2.45 10.67 2.70
C ALA A 169 1.16 11.20 2.05
N TYR A 170 0.62 10.51 1.04
CA TYR A 170 -0.69 10.85 0.47
C TYR A 170 -1.80 10.79 1.50
N VAL A 171 -1.82 9.75 2.34
CA VAL A 171 -2.78 9.63 3.44
C VAL A 171 -2.66 10.81 4.39
N SER A 172 -1.44 11.15 4.83
CA SER A 172 -1.18 12.31 5.70
C SER A 172 -1.66 13.62 5.08
N GLY A 173 -1.45 13.80 3.77
CA GLY A 173 -1.95 14.94 3.02
C GLY A 173 -3.48 14.98 2.99
N ILE A 174 -4.13 13.86 2.66
CA ILE A 174 -5.59 13.73 2.60
C ILE A 174 -6.23 13.96 3.98
N THR A 175 -5.68 13.39 5.05
CA THR A 175 -6.22 13.54 6.41
C THR A 175 -6.09 14.98 6.90
N THR A 176 -4.98 15.65 6.57
CA THR A 176 -4.77 17.09 6.86
C THR A 176 -5.69 18.00 6.03
N ILE A 177 -6.00 17.62 4.79
CA ILE A 177 -6.94 18.32 3.92
C ILE A 177 -8.37 18.24 4.47
N LEU A 178 -8.78 17.03 4.85
CA LEU A 178 -10.14 16.72 5.30
C LEU A 178 -10.37 16.93 6.80
N GLY A 179 -9.32 17.29 7.55
CA GLY A 179 -9.40 17.48 9.01
C GLY A 179 -9.79 16.20 9.74
N LEU A 180 -9.35 15.04 9.25
CA LEU A 180 -9.70 13.76 9.85
C LEU A 180 -8.91 13.58 11.15
N ALA A 181 -9.61 13.43 12.26
CA ALA A 181 -9.01 12.86 13.46
C ALA A 181 -8.75 11.38 13.19
N SER A 182 -7.58 10.89 13.59
CA SER A 182 -7.39 9.45 13.72
C SER A 182 -8.46 8.94 14.69
N ASN A 183 -9.12 7.84 14.34
CA ASN A 183 -10.08 7.22 15.27
C ASN A 183 -9.35 7.00 16.61
N PRO A 184 -9.88 7.46 17.77
CA PRO A 184 -9.26 7.19 19.06
C PRO A 184 -9.10 5.68 19.17
N LEU A 185 -7.86 5.19 19.22
CA LEU A 185 -7.50 3.79 19.01
C LEU A 185 -8.51 2.88 19.73
N PRO A 186 -9.43 2.22 19.01
CA PRO A 186 -9.99 0.98 19.51
C PRO A 186 -8.79 0.02 19.65
N PRO A 187 -8.79 -0.93 20.61
CA PRO A 187 -7.87 -2.06 20.50
C PRO A 187 -8.03 -2.60 19.09
N ILE A 188 -6.91 -2.75 18.36
CA ILE A 188 -6.91 -3.08 16.94
C ILE A 188 -7.83 -4.29 16.74
N GLN A 189 -9.06 -4.06 16.32
CA GLN A 189 -9.97 -5.12 15.94
C GLN A 189 -9.74 -5.33 14.45
N PRO A 190 -9.44 -6.58 14.04
CA PRO A 190 -9.11 -6.86 12.67
C PRO A 190 -10.32 -6.47 11.80
N ASN A 191 -10.08 -5.67 10.76
CA ASN A 191 -10.86 -5.80 9.54
C ASN A 191 -10.95 -7.30 9.23
N PRO A 192 -12.08 -7.86 8.76
CA PRO A 192 -12.12 -9.26 8.35
C PRO A 192 -11.09 -9.45 7.22
N GLN A 193 -9.87 -9.82 7.61
CA GLN A 193 -8.85 -10.30 6.71
C GLN A 193 -9.39 -11.63 6.18
N PRO A 194 -9.09 -11.98 4.91
CA PRO A 194 -9.24 -13.37 4.48
C PRO A 194 -8.65 -14.25 5.57
N GLN A 195 -9.36 -15.30 5.97
CA GLN A 195 -8.92 -16.17 7.05
C GLN A 195 -7.59 -16.81 6.64
N THR A 196 -6.47 -16.28 7.12
CA THR A 196 -5.15 -16.76 6.76
C THR A 196 -4.73 -17.83 7.78
N LYS A 197 -3.85 -18.74 7.38
CA LYS A 197 -3.43 -19.92 8.17
C LYS A 197 -1.99 -19.81 8.69
N GLY A 198 -1.19 -18.91 8.13
CA GLY A 198 0.17 -18.66 8.60
C GLY A 198 1.06 -17.99 7.55
N VAL A 199 2.37 -18.18 7.68
CA VAL A 199 3.37 -17.65 6.74
C VAL A 199 4.34 -18.75 6.36
N ALA A 200 4.54 -18.96 5.06
CA ALA A 200 5.52 -19.89 4.52
C ALA A 200 6.82 -19.15 4.17
N TYR A 201 7.92 -19.49 4.83
CA TYR A 201 9.27 -19.01 4.51
C TYR A 201 9.94 -19.99 3.55
N ILE A 202 10.32 -19.49 2.38
CA ILE A 202 11.09 -20.26 1.41
C ILE A 202 12.55 -20.29 1.87
N ARG A 203 13.04 -21.48 2.23
CA ARG A 203 14.42 -21.74 2.68
C ARG A 203 15.27 -22.43 1.61
N GLY A 204 14.64 -23.16 0.69
CA GLY A 204 15.33 -23.80 -0.43
C GLY A 204 15.46 -22.93 -1.68
N LYS A 205 15.96 -23.54 -2.75
CA LYS A 205 16.07 -22.96 -4.09
C LYS A 205 15.15 -23.71 -5.06
N ASP A 206 14.69 -23.01 -6.09
CA ASP A 206 13.88 -23.54 -7.18
C ASP A 206 12.60 -24.28 -6.76
N VAL A 207 11.96 -23.80 -5.69
CA VAL A 207 10.68 -24.32 -5.20
C VAL A 207 9.59 -23.99 -6.23
N ASN A 208 8.80 -24.98 -6.63
CA ASN A 208 7.74 -24.78 -7.63
C ASN A 208 6.54 -24.03 -7.03
N LEU A 209 6.27 -22.82 -7.53
CA LEU A 209 4.96 -22.19 -7.40
C LEU A 209 4.07 -22.69 -8.52
N ARG A 210 2.89 -23.22 -8.19
CA ARG A 210 1.99 -23.89 -9.15
C ARG A 210 0.62 -23.23 -9.19
N SER A 211 -0.11 -23.47 -10.28
CA SER A 211 -1.49 -23.01 -10.51
C SER A 211 -2.56 -23.82 -9.77
N GLY A 212 -2.17 -24.81 -8.96
CA GLY A 212 -3.08 -25.64 -8.18
C GLY A 212 -2.35 -26.61 -7.26
N PRO A 213 -3.02 -27.19 -6.25
CA PRO A 213 -2.44 -28.05 -5.23
C PRO A 213 -2.17 -29.48 -5.75
N SER A 214 -1.36 -29.59 -6.80
CA SER A 214 -0.99 -30.87 -7.41
C SER A 214 0.37 -30.77 -8.11
N THR A 215 1.12 -31.86 -8.09
CA THR A 215 2.38 -31.99 -8.85
C THR A 215 2.14 -32.00 -10.37
N SER A 216 0.92 -32.27 -10.81
CA SER A 216 0.48 -32.17 -12.21
C SER A 216 0.09 -30.76 -12.66
N SER A 217 -0.15 -29.83 -11.71
CA SER A 217 -0.47 -28.43 -12.04
C SER A 217 0.72 -27.73 -12.67
N SER A 218 0.45 -26.78 -13.58
CA SER A 218 1.50 -26.00 -14.24
C SER A 218 2.33 -25.22 -13.23
N VAL A 219 3.65 -25.20 -13.45
CA VAL A 219 4.57 -24.35 -12.67
C VAL A 219 4.44 -22.93 -13.20
N ILE A 220 4.02 -22.01 -12.33
CA ILE A 220 3.94 -20.57 -12.60
C ILE A 220 5.35 -19.98 -12.61
N ARG A 221 6.11 -20.23 -11.53
CA ARG A 221 7.52 -19.83 -11.42
C ARG A 221 8.26 -20.60 -10.33
N LYS A 222 9.56 -20.34 -10.23
CA LYS A 222 10.42 -20.80 -9.14
C LYS A 222 10.50 -19.76 -8.02
N LEU A 223 10.45 -20.23 -6.78
CA LEU A 223 10.70 -19.45 -5.57
C LEU A 223 12.05 -19.86 -4.98
N ASN A 224 12.76 -18.89 -4.41
CA ASN A 224 14.07 -19.06 -3.83
C ASN A 224 14.14 -18.38 -2.46
N ALA A 225 14.97 -18.90 -1.58
CA ALA A 225 15.34 -18.16 -0.38
C ALA A 225 16.10 -16.86 -0.75
N PRO A 226 15.85 -15.73 -0.06
CA PRO A 226 14.86 -15.54 0.99
C PRO A 226 13.55 -14.94 0.43
N GLU A 227 12.51 -15.77 0.27
CA GLU A 227 11.14 -15.34 -0.04
C GLU A 227 10.19 -15.79 1.07
N SER A 228 9.08 -15.08 1.29
CA SER A 228 8.03 -15.51 2.22
C SER A 228 6.65 -15.07 1.79
N TYR A 229 5.65 -15.87 2.14
CA TYR A 229 4.28 -15.70 1.65
C TYR A 229 3.26 -15.97 2.74
N VAL A 230 2.20 -15.16 2.76
CA VAL A 230 0.99 -15.47 3.53
C VAL A 230 0.37 -16.74 2.99
N VAL A 231 -0.07 -17.62 3.89
CA VAL A 231 -0.83 -18.82 3.56
C VAL A 231 -2.30 -18.57 3.87
N TYR A 232 -3.18 -18.80 2.89
CA TYR A 232 -4.62 -18.60 3.02
C TYR A 232 -5.37 -19.91 3.32
N GLN A 233 -4.89 -21.03 2.80
CA GLN A 233 -5.47 -22.35 3.05
C GLN A 233 -4.44 -23.46 2.88
N GLU A 234 -4.75 -24.62 3.44
CA GLU A 234 -3.98 -25.85 3.31
C GLU A 234 -4.83 -26.89 2.57
N SER A 235 -4.23 -27.65 1.67
CA SER A 235 -4.92 -28.76 0.98
C SER A 235 -3.95 -29.89 0.68
N ASN A 236 -4.11 -31.03 1.35
CA ASN A 236 -3.34 -32.26 1.10
C ASN A 236 -1.81 -32.04 0.99
N GLY A 237 -1.23 -31.27 1.90
CA GLY A 237 0.21 -30.95 1.90
C GLY A 237 0.60 -29.75 1.03
N TRP A 238 -0.35 -29.03 0.44
CA TRP A 238 -0.14 -27.80 -0.30
C TRP A 238 -0.57 -26.57 0.48
N LEU A 239 0.13 -25.45 0.29
CA LEU A 239 -0.18 -24.15 0.87
C LEU A 239 -0.62 -23.20 -0.26
N ASP A 240 -1.78 -22.57 -0.09
CA ASP A 240 -2.27 -21.52 -0.99
C ASP A 240 -1.69 -20.18 -0.57
N LEU A 241 -0.97 -19.54 -1.48
CA LEU A 241 -0.34 -18.24 -1.29
C LEU A 241 -1.22 -17.07 -1.78
N GLY A 242 -2.46 -17.38 -2.18
CA GLY A 242 -3.44 -16.46 -2.73
C GLY A 242 -3.47 -16.50 -4.25
N ALA A 243 -4.58 -16.00 -4.83
CA ALA A 243 -4.78 -15.88 -6.28
C ALA A 243 -4.54 -17.20 -7.06
N GLY A 244 -4.84 -18.35 -6.46
CA GLY A 244 -4.68 -19.67 -7.10
C GLY A 244 -3.22 -20.13 -7.20
N GLN A 245 -2.32 -19.60 -6.38
CA GLN A 245 -0.90 -19.95 -6.39
C GLN A 245 -0.57 -20.87 -5.22
N TRP A 246 -0.01 -22.03 -5.53
CA TRP A 246 0.19 -23.10 -4.55
C TRP A 246 1.63 -23.57 -4.49
N ILE A 247 2.12 -23.88 -3.29
CA ILE A 247 3.40 -24.54 -3.07
C ILE A 247 3.21 -25.85 -2.32
N TYR A 248 4.07 -26.82 -2.56
CA TYR A 248 4.10 -28.04 -1.77
C TYR A 248 4.85 -27.79 -0.46
N ASN A 249 4.23 -28.13 0.67
CA ASN A 249 4.75 -27.91 2.01
C ASN A 249 5.75 -29.00 2.39
N ASP A 250 7.00 -28.84 1.97
CA ASP A 250 8.08 -29.74 2.36
C ASP A 250 8.99 -29.05 3.39
N PRO A 251 9.11 -29.59 4.62
CA PRO A 251 9.94 -29.00 5.66
C PRO A 251 11.43 -28.88 5.32
N SER A 252 11.93 -29.59 4.30
CA SER A 252 13.33 -29.49 3.88
C SER A 252 13.66 -28.16 3.18
N TYR A 253 12.65 -27.45 2.65
CA TYR A 253 12.83 -26.17 1.98
C TYR A 253 11.74 -25.12 2.25
N ILE A 254 10.69 -25.47 3.00
CA ILE A 254 9.66 -24.56 3.50
C ILE A 254 9.67 -24.60 5.02
N ASP A 255 9.81 -23.44 5.63
CA ASP A 255 9.54 -23.24 7.05
C ASP A 255 8.15 -22.59 7.15
N TYR A 256 7.11 -23.40 7.38
CA TYR A 256 5.73 -22.94 7.47
C TYR A 256 5.32 -22.72 8.92
N VAL A 257 5.05 -21.45 9.26
CA VAL A 257 4.68 -21.04 10.61
C VAL A 257 3.20 -20.71 10.65
N LYS A 258 2.42 -21.50 11.39
CA LYS A 258 0.96 -21.32 11.53
C LYS A 258 0.62 -20.18 12.49
N TYR A 259 -0.54 -19.57 12.27
CA TYR A 259 -1.11 -18.66 13.26
C TYR A 259 -1.51 -19.40 14.53
N GLY A 260 -1.38 -18.72 15.66
CA GLY A 260 -1.59 -19.34 16.97
C GLY A 260 -3.04 -19.72 17.26
N ASN A 261 -4.01 -19.03 16.66
CA ASN A 261 -5.42 -19.41 16.72
C ASN A 261 -5.84 -20.22 15.49
N SER A 262 -6.67 -21.24 15.69
CA SER A 262 -7.19 -22.11 14.64
C SER A 262 -8.05 -21.38 13.59
N ASP A 263 -8.62 -20.25 14.00
CA ASP A 263 -9.38 -19.34 13.15
C ASP A 263 -8.50 -18.33 12.39
N GLY A 264 -7.18 -18.34 12.58
CA GLY A 264 -6.27 -17.34 11.98
C GLY A 264 -6.31 -15.97 12.67
N GLY A 265 -7.04 -15.86 13.78
CA GLY A 265 -7.15 -14.63 14.54
C GLY A 265 -5.86 -14.25 15.28
N PRO A 266 -5.76 -12.98 15.70
CA PRO A 266 -4.65 -12.51 16.52
C PRO A 266 -4.63 -13.21 17.90
N ILE A 267 -3.42 -13.40 18.44
CA ILE A 267 -3.13 -13.95 19.77
C ILE A 267 -2.76 -12.88 20.81
N GLY A 268 -2.77 -11.59 20.43
CA GLY A 268 -2.48 -10.47 21.33
C GLY A 268 -2.22 -9.15 20.60
N VAL A 269 -1.73 -8.16 21.34
CA VAL A 269 -1.33 -6.83 20.85
C VAL A 269 0.06 -6.49 21.34
N ALA A 270 0.95 -6.10 20.43
CA ALA A 270 2.25 -5.52 20.73
C ALA A 270 2.19 -3.99 20.63
N TYR A 271 2.44 -3.31 21.74
CA TYR A 271 2.56 -1.85 21.84
C TYR A 271 4.03 -1.47 21.80
N ILE A 272 4.42 -0.67 20.81
CA ILE A 272 5.79 -0.18 20.62
C ILE A 272 6.01 1.03 21.53
N GLN A 273 6.87 0.88 22.54
CA GLN A 273 7.17 1.88 23.56
C GLN A 273 8.56 2.51 23.40
N GLY A 274 9.49 1.84 22.72
CA GLY A 274 10.79 2.42 22.34
C GLY A 274 10.86 2.85 20.88
N THR A 275 11.87 3.65 20.57
CA THR A 275 12.13 4.17 19.22
C THR A 275 13.06 3.25 18.43
N ASN A 276 12.98 3.31 17.10
CA ASN A 276 13.84 2.58 16.17
C ASN A 276 13.82 1.03 16.30
N VAL A 277 12.70 0.46 16.69
CA VAL A 277 12.48 -0.98 16.77
C VAL A 277 12.48 -1.59 15.36
N ASN A 278 13.22 -2.66 15.13
CA ASN A 278 13.31 -3.27 13.80
C ASN A 278 12.07 -4.09 13.47
N LEU A 279 11.31 -3.66 12.46
CA LEU A 279 10.38 -4.52 11.73
C LEU A 279 11.16 -5.29 10.67
N ARG A 280 11.07 -6.62 10.66
CA ARG A 280 11.85 -7.49 9.79
C ARG A 280 10.96 -8.37 8.92
N SER A 281 11.52 -8.83 7.81
CA SER A 281 10.89 -9.74 6.85
C SER A 281 10.75 -11.20 7.33
N GLY A 282 11.24 -11.51 8.52
CA GLY A 282 11.21 -12.84 9.11
C GLY A 282 11.63 -12.85 10.58
N PRO A 283 11.36 -13.93 11.32
CA PRO A 283 11.65 -14.08 12.75
C PRO A 283 13.15 -14.37 13.01
N SER A 284 14.04 -13.50 12.51
CA SER A 284 15.47 -13.64 12.70
C SER A 284 16.19 -12.29 12.62
N THR A 285 17.25 -12.12 13.40
CA THR A 285 18.13 -10.94 13.36
C THR A 285 18.88 -10.80 12.03
N SER A 286 19.03 -11.90 11.28
CA SER A 286 19.57 -11.90 9.92
C SER A 286 18.56 -11.54 8.83
N SER A 287 17.26 -11.50 9.16
CA SER A 287 16.22 -11.09 8.20
C SER A 287 16.33 -9.60 7.91
N SER A 288 16.03 -9.21 6.66
CA SER A 288 16.08 -7.81 6.25
C SER A 288 15.17 -6.95 7.10
N VAL A 289 15.66 -5.77 7.49
CA VAL A 289 14.84 -4.76 8.16
C VAL A 289 13.95 -4.10 7.11
N ILE A 290 12.64 -4.25 7.26
CA ILE A 290 11.61 -3.59 6.44
C ILE A 290 11.59 -2.11 6.79
N ARG A 291 11.37 -1.78 8.07
CA ARG A 291 11.42 -0.41 8.58
C ARG A 291 11.64 -0.35 10.08
N LYS A 292 11.74 0.87 10.59
CA LYS A 292 11.78 1.18 12.02
C LYS A 292 10.37 1.48 12.53
N LEU A 293 10.01 0.91 13.67
CA LEU A 293 8.81 1.24 14.43
C LEU A 293 9.18 2.16 15.59
N ASN A 294 8.27 3.06 15.93
CA ASN A 294 8.40 4.03 16.99
C ASN A 294 7.08 4.13 17.78
N PRO A 295 7.11 4.71 18.98
CA PRO A 295 5.87 5.01 19.69
C PRO A 295 5.11 6.12 18.94
N PRO A 296 3.76 6.13 18.98
CA PRO A 296 2.88 5.25 19.73
C PRO A 296 2.30 4.07 18.92
N GLU A 297 3.09 3.40 18.08
CA GLU A 297 2.57 2.33 17.23
C GLU A 297 2.14 1.08 18.04
N ALA A 298 1.06 0.42 17.61
CA ALA A 298 0.60 -0.85 18.17
C ALA A 298 0.18 -1.79 17.04
N TYR A 299 0.28 -3.11 17.28
CA TYR A 299 0.04 -4.13 16.27
C TYR A 299 -0.61 -5.35 16.86
N LEU A 300 -1.59 -5.91 16.13
CA LEU A 300 -2.03 -7.27 16.37
C LEU A 300 -0.86 -8.23 16.20
N VAL A 301 -0.75 -9.20 17.11
CA VAL A 301 0.20 -10.29 17.02
C VAL A 301 -0.54 -11.53 16.62
N TYR A 302 -0.08 -12.22 15.58
CA TYR A 302 -0.72 -13.45 15.09
C TYR A 302 0.10 -14.70 15.40
N ILE A 303 1.41 -14.53 15.62
CA ILE A 303 2.35 -15.60 15.97
C ILE A 303 3.32 -15.06 17.01
N ASN A 304 3.61 -15.88 18.03
CA ASN A 304 4.78 -15.71 18.88
C ASN A 304 5.67 -16.94 18.70
N GLN A 305 6.85 -16.74 18.11
CA GLN A 305 7.78 -17.82 17.82
C GLN A 305 9.19 -17.41 18.25
N ASN A 306 9.76 -18.14 19.22
CA ASN A 306 11.14 -17.96 19.67
C ASN A 306 11.51 -16.49 20.01
N GLY A 307 10.60 -15.78 20.67
CA GLY A 307 10.80 -14.37 21.02
C GLY A 307 10.53 -13.38 19.88
N TRP A 308 10.01 -13.83 18.74
CA TRP A 308 9.56 -12.96 17.65
C TRP A 308 8.03 -12.90 17.58
N LEU A 309 7.50 -11.70 17.41
CA LEU A 309 6.06 -11.45 17.24
C LEU A 309 5.78 -11.14 15.77
N ASN A 310 4.87 -11.89 15.15
CA ASN A 310 4.41 -11.63 13.79
C ASN A 310 3.26 -10.62 13.82
N LEU A 311 3.42 -9.54 13.07
CA LEU A 311 2.47 -8.41 13.01
C LEU A 311 1.52 -8.50 11.79
N GLY A 312 1.52 -9.65 11.09
CA GLY A 312 0.81 -9.88 9.84
C GLY A 312 1.76 -10.10 8.66
N GLY A 313 1.43 -11.05 7.78
CA GLY A 313 2.27 -11.38 6.62
C GLY A 313 3.72 -11.66 6.98
N SER A 314 4.67 -11.10 6.23
CA SER A 314 6.10 -11.28 6.46
C SER A 314 6.69 -10.33 7.50
N GLN A 315 5.88 -9.70 8.36
CA GLN A 315 6.34 -8.65 9.27
C GLN A 315 6.57 -9.18 10.69
N TRP A 316 7.79 -9.03 11.20
CA TRP A 316 8.19 -9.52 12.52
C TRP A 316 8.94 -8.50 13.33
N ILE A 317 8.74 -8.53 14.64
CA ILE A 317 9.55 -7.79 15.61
C ILE A 317 10.14 -8.76 16.62
N TYR A 318 11.36 -8.47 17.08
CA TYR A 318 11.92 -9.17 18.23
C TYR A 318 11.28 -8.58 19.49
N TYR A 319 10.68 -9.45 20.31
CA TYR A 319 10.07 -9.05 21.56
C TYR A 319 11.13 -8.75 22.61
N ASP A 320 11.16 -7.51 23.03
CA ASP A 320 11.97 -7.06 24.15
C ASP A 320 11.07 -6.23 25.09
N PRO A 321 10.82 -6.68 26.32
CA PRO A 321 9.91 -6.02 27.25
C PRO A 321 10.40 -4.64 27.69
N SER A 322 11.66 -4.26 27.44
CA SER A 322 12.16 -2.91 27.75
C SER A 322 11.61 -1.84 26.80
N TYR A 323 11.13 -2.22 25.61
CA TYR A 323 10.59 -1.28 24.61
C TYR A 323 9.35 -1.78 23.86
N ILE A 324 8.84 -2.96 24.18
CA ILE A 324 7.58 -3.49 23.64
C ILE A 324 6.75 -4.03 24.80
N LYS A 325 5.54 -3.50 24.99
CA LYS A 325 4.54 -4.14 25.85
C LYS A 325 3.72 -5.10 25.00
N TYR A 326 3.66 -6.38 25.39
CA TYR A 326 2.88 -7.38 24.67
C TYR A 326 1.74 -7.89 25.55
N ASP A 327 0.51 -7.54 25.19
CA ASP A 327 -0.70 -7.98 25.87
C ASP A 327 -1.29 -9.16 25.08
N LYS A 328 -1.09 -10.38 25.59
CA LYS A 328 -1.65 -11.59 24.98
C LYS A 328 -3.17 -11.65 25.19
N TYR A 329 -3.90 -12.13 24.18
CA TYR A 329 -5.31 -12.51 24.31
C TYR A 329 -5.46 -13.87 25.01
#